data_AF-A0A8T0C2F0-F1
#
_entry.id   AF-A0A8T0C2F0-F1
#
_cell.length_a   1.000
_cell.length_b   1.000
_cell.length_c   1.000
_cell.angle_alpha   90.00
_cell.angle_beta   90.00
_cell.angle_gamma   90.00
#
_symmetry.space_group_name_H-M   'P 1'
#
loop_
_entity.id
_entity.type
_entity.pdbx_description
1 polymer ?
#
loop_
_entity_poly.entity_id
_entity_poly.type
_entity_poly.pdbx_seq_one_letter_code
_entity_poly.pdbx_strand_id
1 'polypeptide(L)'
;MSGLIYRDVHKNEFSDSEVWEAIKNDDREVLILIPMKLGFCHDNWKFTQEVSVRLSEHPDETIRGNSVRGFAYTAMNHGTLEKNIVKPVLLRALKDPSDWVKSCAQDAVDDVNHYMGWRIGTARKNKEREKRFYERRK
;
A
#
# COMPACT_ATOMS: atom_id res chain seq x y z
N MET A 1 28.49 9.02 3.58
CA MET A 1 27.13 8.67 4.06
C MET A 1 26.22 9.80 3.64
N SER A 2 25.33 9.60 2.65
CA SER A 2 24.28 10.60 2.42
C SER A 2 23.34 10.57 3.63
N GLY A 3 23.04 11.74 4.19
CA GLY A 3 22.09 11.86 5.29
C GLY A 3 20.68 11.50 4.83
N LEU A 4 19.83 11.07 5.77
CA LEU A 4 18.40 10.96 5.52
C LEU A 4 17.82 12.36 5.28
N ILE A 5 17.01 12.52 4.22
CA ILE A 5 16.34 13.77 3.88
C ILE A 5 14.86 13.61 4.21
N TYR A 6 14.36 14.43 5.13
CA TYR A 6 12.93 14.51 5.40
C TYR A 6 12.20 15.17 4.22
N ARG A 7 11.08 14.59 3.79
CA ARG A 7 10.17 15.19 2.82
C ARG A 7 8.76 15.22 3.40
N ASP A 8 8.13 16.39 3.39
CA ASP A 8 6.75 16.56 3.87
C ASP A 8 5.75 15.87 2.93
N VAL A 9 4.90 15.03 3.52
CA VAL A 9 3.86 14.25 2.84
C VAL A 9 2.45 14.77 3.11
N HIS A 10 2.29 15.76 3.98
CA HIS A 10 0.99 16.35 4.33
C HIS A 10 0.55 17.47 3.37
N LYS A 11 1.39 17.79 2.39
CA LYS A 11 1.05 18.69 1.28
C LYS A 11 1.13 17.92 -0.03
N ASN A 12 0.01 17.87 -0.74
CA ASN A 12 -0.02 17.42 -2.12
C ASN A 12 0.22 18.63 -3.03
N GLU A 13 1.32 18.61 -3.74
CA GLU A 13 1.72 19.65 -4.69
C GLU A 13 1.38 19.26 -6.14
N PHE A 14 0.82 18.05 -6.34
CA PHE A 14 0.49 17.52 -7.65
C PHE A 14 -1.02 17.58 -7.88
N SER A 15 -1.43 18.20 -8.98
CA SER A 15 -2.74 18.01 -9.58
C SER A 15 -2.89 16.59 -10.12
N ASP A 16 -4.14 16.12 -10.29
CA ASP A 16 -4.44 14.83 -10.91
C ASP A 16 -3.78 14.67 -12.29
N SER A 17 -3.72 15.76 -13.08
CA SER A 17 -3.06 15.76 -14.39
C SER A 17 -1.55 15.58 -14.28
N GLU A 18 -0.89 16.24 -13.32
CA GLU A 18 0.57 16.11 -13.11
C GLU A 18 0.93 14.70 -12.65
N VAL A 19 0.08 14.08 -11.83
CA VAL A 19 0.24 12.66 -11.44
C VAL A 19 0.23 11.75 -12.67
N TRP A 20 -0.74 11.93 -13.57
CA TRP A 20 -0.81 11.11 -14.78
C TRP A 20 0.33 11.40 -15.77
N GLU A 21 0.76 12.65 -15.88
CA GLU A 21 1.95 13.02 -16.66
C GLU A 21 3.21 12.35 -16.11
N ALA A 22 3.41 12.35 -14.79
CA ALA A 22 4.53 11.67 -14.15
C ALA A 22 4.51 10.15 -14.41
N ILE A 23 3.32 9.53 -14.36
CA ILE A 23 3.13 8.11 -14.69
C ILE A 23 3.45 7.84 -16.17
N LYS A 24 3.02 8.73 -17.07
CA LYS A 24 3.27 8.60 -18.51
C LYS A 24 4.76 8.74 -18.84
N ASN A 25 5.44 9.65 -18.16
CA ASN A 25 6.85 9.97 -18.40
C ASN A 25 7.82 9.07 -17.61
N ASP A 26 7.30 8.16 -16.78
CA ASP A 26 8.08 7.34 -15.84
C ASP A 26 9.04 8.19 -14.99
N ASP A 27 8.51 9.31 -14.46
CA ASP A 27 9.29 10.22 -13.61
C ASP A 27 9.48 9.60 -12.22
N ARG A 28 10.53 8.78 -12.13
CA ARG A 28 10.85 8.00 -10.94
C ARG A 28 10.83 8.82 -9.65
N GLU A 29 11.43 10.02 -9.67
CA GLU A 29 11.58 10.83 -8.45
C GLU A 29 10.24 11.35 -7.93
N VAL A 30 9.28 11.56 -8.83
CA VAL A 30 7.90 11.90 -8.49
C VAL A 30 7.11 10.64 -8.09
N LEU A 31 7.23 9.56 -8.85
CA LEU A 31 6.48 8.32 -8.64
C LEU A 31 6.76 7.64 -7.29
N ILE A 32 7.98 7.78 -6.75
CA ILE A 32 8.27 7.26 -5.40
C ILE A 32 7.50 8.01 -4.29
N LEU A 33 7.05 9.26 -4.52
CA LEU A 33 6.38 10.08 -3.51
C LEU A 33 4.86 10.03 -3.60
N ILE A 34 4.32 9.93 -4.82
CA ILE A 34 2.89 10.08 -5.11
C ILE A 34 2.00 9.21 -4.22
N PRO A 35 2.23 7.89 -4.05
CA PRO A 35 1.35 7.06 -3.23
C PRO A 35 1.23 7.49 -1.77
N MET A 36 2.32 8.01 -1.19
CA MET A 36 2.33 8.55 0.17
C MET A 36 1.55 9.86 0.23
N LYS A 37 1.91 10.83 -0.62
CA LYS A 37 1.27 12.16 -0.63
C LYS A 37 -0.24 12.03 -0.87
N LEU A 38 -0.65 11.28 -1.89
CA LEU A 38 -2.06 11.11 -2.18
C LEU A 38 -2.83 10.43 -1.03
N GLY A 39 -2.24 9.41 -0.40
CA GLY A 39 -2.86 8.72 0.73
C GLY A 39 -3.00 9.55 2.01
N PHE A 40 -2.20 10.61 2.17
CA PHE A 40 -2.26 11.51 3.34
C PHE A 40 -3.16 12.72 3.15
N CYS A 41 -3.29 13.25 1.93
CA CYS A 41 -3.90 14.57 1.74
C CYS A 41 -4.74 14.75 0.48
N HIS A 42 -4.99 13.70 -0.32
CA HIS A 42 -5.85 13.83 -1.50
C HIS A 42 -7.31 13.55 -1.18
N ASP A 43 -8.21 14.50 -1.45
CA ASP A 43 -9.63 14.37 -1.06
C ASP A 43 -10.36 13.19 -1.74
N ASN A 44 -9.92 12.79 -2.93
CA ASN A 44 -10.51 11.70 -3.69
C ASN A 44 -9.78 10.38 -3.45
N TRP A 45 -10.29 9.57 -2.52
CA TRP A 45 -9.75 8.24 -2.20
C TRP A 45 -9.74 7.28 -3.40
N LYS A 46 -10.69 7.41 -4.35
CA LYS A 46 -10.75 6.55 -5.53
C LYS A 46 -9.56 6.82 -6.45
N PHE A 47 -9.23 8.09 -6.63
CA PHE A 47 -8.06 8.51 -7.39
C PHE A 47 -6.78 7.96 -6.77
N THR A 48 -6.60 8.13 -5.45
CA THR A 48 -5.46 7.58 -4.73
C THR A 48 -5.34 6.06 -4.90
N GLN A 49 -6.47 5.34 -4.80
CA GLN A 49 -6.50 3.90 -5.02
C GLN A 49 -6.11 3.53 -6.45
N GLU A 50 -6.66 4.22 -7.45
CA GLU A 50 -6.38 3.97 -8.87
C GLU A 50 -4.90 4.14 -9.20
N VAL A 51 -4.30 5.23 -8.73
CA VAL A 51 -2.87 5.51 -8.87
C VAL A 51 -2.04 4.44 -8.17
N SER A 52 -2.39 4.07 -6.94
CA SER A 52 -1.69 3.02 -6.19
C SER A 52 -1.78 1.65 -6.87
N VAL A 53 -2.93 1.31 -7.47
CA VAL A 53 -3.10 0.09 -8.28
C VAL A 53 -2.18 0.13 -9.50
N ARG A 54 -2.19 1.25 -10.24
CA ARG A 54 -1.39 1.41 -11.46
C ARG A 54 0.11 1.26 -11.20
N LEU A 55 0.58 1.81 -10.09
CA LEU A 55 1.99 1.82 -9.71
C LEU A 55 2.45 0.58 -8.93
N SER A 56 1.52 -0.23 -8.40
CA SER A 56 1.85 -1.50 -7.74
C SER A 56 2.51 -2.55 -8.64
N GLU A 57 2.43 -2.37 -9.97
CA GLU A 57 3.02 -3.27 -10.98
C GLU A 57 4.26 -2.65 -11.65
N HIS A 58 4.80 -1.55 -11.11
CA HIS A 58 5.97 -0.85 -11.66
C HIS A 58 7.25 -1.71 -11.65
N PRO A 59 8.19 -1.61 -12.60
CA PRO A 59 9.46 -2.36 -12.53
C PRO A 59 10.34 -1.96 -11.33
N ASP A 60 10.30 -0.71 -10.90
CA ASP A 60 11.04 -0.23 -9.71
C ASP A 60 10.36 -0.68 -8.40
N GLU A 61 11.10 -1.41 -7.55
CA GLU A 61 10.60 -1.94 -6.28
C GLU A 61 10.24 -0.88 -5.24
N THR A 62 10.88 0.29 -5.29
CA THR A 62 10.57 1.41 -4.40
C THR A 62 9.21 1.98 -4.74
N ILE A 63 8.93 2.16 -6.04
CA ILE A 63 7.62 2.62 -6.53
C ILE A 63 6.55 1.59 -6.17
N ARG A 64 6.77 0.29 -6.44
CA ARG A 64 5.80 -0.76 -6.04
C ARG A 64 5.53 -0.77 -4.54
N GLY A 65 6.57 -0.77 -3.72
CA GLY A 65 6.46 -0.82 -2.27
C GLY A 65 5.69 0.39 -1.71
N ASN A 66 6.02 1.60 -2.20
CA ASN A 66 5.32 2.81 -1.79
C ASN A 66 3.86 2.82 -2.28
N SER A 67 3.58 2.28 -3.46
CA SER A 67 2.22 2.13 -3.99
C SER A 67 1.35 1.23 -3.12
N VAL A 68 1.93 0.14 -2.63
CA VAL A 68 1.27 -0.76 -1.69
C VAL A 68 0.97 -0.06 -0.35
N ARG A 69 1.90 0.76 0.15
CA ARG A 69 1.67 1.62 1.33
C ARG A 69 0.61 2.71 1.09
N GLY A 70 0.44 3.16 -0.15
CA GLY A 70 -0.64 4.07 -0.55
C GLY A 70 -2.03 3.58 -0.12
N PHE A 71 -2.29 2.26 -0.17
CA PHE A 71 -3.53 1.68 0.36
C PHE A 71 -3.65 1.83 1.88
N ALA A 72 -2.57 1.63 2.62
CA ALA A 72 -2.57 1.78 4.08
C ALA A 72 -2.91 3.21 4.50
N TYR A 73 -2.25 4.19 3.89
CA TYR A 73 -2.53 5.60 4.15
C TYR A 73 -3.96 5.98 3.74
N THR A 74 -4.43 5.47 2.61
CA THR A 74 -5.82 5.72 2.18
C THR A 74 -6.82 5.14 3.17
N ALA A 75 -6.60 3.91 3.65
CA ALA A 75 -7.44 3.28 4.67
C ALA A 75 -7.42 4.06 5.98
N MET A 76 -6.24 4.51 6.43
CA MET A 76 -6.08 5.27 7.66
C MET A 76 -6.74 6.64 7.61
N ASN A 77 -6.55 7.40 6.52
CA ASN A 77 -6.98 8.80 6.44
C ASN A 77 -8.40 8.97 5.86
N HIS A 78 -8.84 8.06 4.99
CA HIS A 78 -10.17 8.14 4.38
C HIS A 78 -11.16 7.09 4.90
N GLY A 79 -10.69 6.02 5.56
CA GLY A 79 -11.55 4.95 6.06
C GLY A 79 -12.30 4.19 4.96
N THR A 80 -11.88 4.32 3.70
CA THR A 80 -12.57 3.74 2.55
C THR A 80 -11.61 3.24 1.47
N LEU A 81 -11.88 2.05 0.96
CA LEU A 81 -11.19 1.37 -0.13
C LEU A 81 -12.14 0.35 -0.76
N GLU A 82 -11.99 0.08 -2.05
CA GLU A 82 -12.72 -0.99 -2.73
C GLU A 82 -11.98 -2.33 -2.56
N LYS A 83 -12.54 -3.20 -1.74
CA LYS A 83 -11.92 -4.46 -1.33
C LYS A 83 -11.59 -5.37 -2.51
N ASN A 84 -12.49 -5.43 -3.49
CA ASN A 84 -12.32 -6.34 -4.63
C ASN A 84 -11.17 -5.92 -5.56
N ILE A 85 -10.77 -4.65 -5.51
CA ILE A 85 -9.63 -4.10 -6.25
C ILE A 85 -8.34 -4.23 -5.43
N VAL A 86 -8.37 -3.82 -4.16
CA VAL A 86 -7.16 -3.74 -3.32
C VAL A 86 -6.67 -5.10 -2.86
N LYS A 87 -7.58 -6.02 -2.48
CA LYS A 87 -7.18 -7.33 -1.92
C LYS A 87 -6.29 -8.13 -2.87
N PRO A 88 -6.60 -8.29 -4.17
CA PRO A 88 -5.71 -8.99 -5.09
C PRO A 88 -4.32 -8.37 -5.19
N VAL A 89 -4.22 -7.04 -5.18
CA VAL A 89 -2.93 -6.32 -5.25
C VAL A 89 -2.09 -6.62 -4.00
N LEU A 90 -2.66 -6.46 -2.81
CA LEU A 90 -1.97 -6.77 -1.55
C LEU A 90 -1.50 -8.24 -1.47
N LEU A 91 -2.33 -9.18 -1.92
CA LEU A 91 -1.97 -10.60 -1.93
C LEU A 91 -0.87 -10.94 -2.95
N ARG A 92 -0.77 -10.21 -4.06
CA ARG A 92 0.37 -10.32 -5.00
C ARG A 92 1.63 -9.73 -4.38
N ALA A 93 1.54 -8.54 -3.77
CA ALA A 93 2.68 -7.87 -3.15
C ALA A 93 3.30 -8.66 -1.99
N LEU A 94 2.50 -9.43 -1.23
CA LEU A 94 3.01 -10.38 -0.23
C LEU A 94 3.88 -11.51 -0.82
N LYS A 95 3.86 -11.69 -2.14
CA LYS A 95 4.65 -12.67 -2.89
C LYS A 95 5.63 -12.00 -3.85
N ASP A 96 5.85 -10.69 -3.75
CA ASP A 96 6.76 -9.96 -4.62
C ASP A 96 8.19 -10.55 -4.51
N PRO A 97 8.97 -10.59 -5.60
CA PRO A 97 10.37 -11.02 -5.54
C PRO A 97 11.23 -10.15 -4.61
N SER A 98 10.87 -8.87 -4.44
CA SER A 98 11.57 -7.95 -3.54
C SER A 98 11.18 -8.17 -2.08
N ASP A 99 12.17 -8.36 -1.21
CA ASP A 99 11.96 -8.39 0.24
C ASP A 99 11.44 -7.06 0.77
N TRP A 100 11.84 -5.94 0.16
CA TRP A 100 11.34 -4.61 0.50
C TRP A 100 9.83 -4.49 0.24
N VAL A 101 9.37 -4.91 -0.94
CA VAL A 101 7.95 -4.86 -1.30
C VAL A 101 7.13 -5.80 -0.41
N LYS A 102 7.64 -7.00 -0.10
CA LYS A 102 6.97 -7.93 0.83
C LYS A 102 6.82 -7.32 2.23
N SER A 103 7.83 -6.62 2.73
CA SER A 103 7.73 -5.90 4.01
C SER A 103 6.67 -4.81 3.95
N CYS A 104 6.69 -3.98 2.91
CA CYS A 104 5.68 -2.95 2.70
C CYS A 104 4.26 -3.54 2.61
N ALA A 105 4.10 -4.68 1.96
CA ALA A 105 2.83 -5.38 1.85
C ALA A 105 2.34 -5.95 3.18
N GLN A 106 3.25 -6.46 4.02
CA GLN A 106 2.88 -6.95 5.35
C GLN A 106 2.35 -5.80 6.22
N ASP A 107 3.07 -4.67 6.26
CA ASP A 107 2.65 -3.46 6.97
C ASP A 107 1.28 -2.99 6.45
N ALA A 108 1.15 -2.84 5.13
CA ALA A 108 -0.09 -2.36 4.52
C ALA A 108 -1.28 -3.29 4.74
N VAL A 109 -1.07 -4.61 4.74
CA VAL A 109 -2.13 -5.58 5.05
C VAL A 109 -2.60 -5.45 6.50
N ASP A 110 -1.68 -5.25 7.44
CA ASP A 110 -2.02 -5.11 8.85
C ASP A 110 -2.81 -3.80 9.08
N ASP A 111 -2.38 -2.69 8.49
CA ASP A 111 -3.10 -1.40 8.55
C ASP A 111 -4.47 -1.45 7.87
N VAL A 112 -4.54 -1.95 6.64
CA VAL A 112 -5.82 -2.08 5.91
C VAL A 112 -6.76 -3.00 6.68
N ASN A 113 -6.30 -4.10 7.26
CA ASN A 113 -7.14 -4.95 8.09
C ASN A 113 -7.64 -4.21 9.34
N HIS A 114 -6.79 -3.40 9.97
CA HIS A 114 -7.13 -2.61 11.15
C HIS A 114 -8.20 -1.56 10.83
N TYR A 115 -7.93 -0.65 9.89
CA TYR A 115 -8.81 0.49 9.60
C TYR A 115 -10.07 0.10 8.81
N MET A 116 -10.00 -0.94 7.97
CA MET A 116 -11.15 -1.37 7.17
C MET A 116 -11.95 -2.52 7.80
N GLY A 117 -11.48 -3.10 8.92
CA GLY A 117 -12.06 -4.31 9.50
C GLY A 117 -11.96 -5.54 8.60
N TRP A 118 -10.98 -5.58 7.70
CA TRP A 118 -10.78 -6.68 6.77
C TRP A 118 -9.96 -7.83 7.40
N ARG A 119 -9.84 -8.94 6.66
CA ARG A 119 -9.09 -10.14 7.06
C ARG A 119 -8.26 -10.69 5.90
N ILE A 120 -7.48 -9.82 5.28
CA ILE A 120 -6.56 -10.17 4.19
C ILE A 120 -5.35 -10.91 4.77
N GLY A 121 -4.92 -11.98 4.12
CA GLY A 121 -3.69 -12.70 4.49
C GLY A 121 -3.72 -13.49 5.81
N THR A 122 -4.82 -13.47 6.58
CA THR A 122 -4.86 -14.07 7.93
C THR A 122 -5.05 -15.59 7.97
N ALA A 123 -5.24 -16.25 6.82
CA ALA A 123 -5.57 -17.68 6.75
C ALA A 123 -4.52 -18.56 7.46
N ARG A 124 -3.23 -18.27 7.28
CA ARG A 124 -2.14 -19.01 7.95
C ARG A 124 -2.19 -18.82 9.47
N LYS A 125 -2.24 -17.56 9.93
CA LYS A 125 -2.34 -17.20 11.36
C LYS A 125 -3.56 -17.87 12.02
N ASN A 126 -4.69 -17.95 11.32
CA ASN A 126 -5.90 -18.61 11.82
C ASN A 126 -5.71 -20.12 11.98
N LYS A 127 -5.14 -20.81 10.97
CA LYS A 127 -4.84 -22.25 11.05
C LYS A 127 -3.89 -22.59 12.21
N GLU A 128 -2.85 -21.76 12.42
CA GLU A 128 -1.91 -21.92 13.54
C GLU A 128 -2.57 -21.70 14.91
N ARG A 129 -3.54 -20.78 15.00
CA ARG A 129 -4.32 -20.54 16.21
C ARG A 129 -5.26 -21.72 16.51
N GLU A 130 -5.93 -22.24 15.49
CA GLU A 130 -6.80 -23.42 15.60
C GLU A 130 -6.02 -24.65 16.05
N LYS A 131 -4.85 -24.93 15.44
CA LYS A 131 -3.97 -26.03 15.85
C LYS A 131 -3.61 -25.96 17.34
N ARG A 132 -3.15 -24.78 17.81
CA ARG A 132 -2.82 -24.54 19.23
C ARG A 132 -4.01 -24.66 20.18
N PHE A 133 -5.24 -24.45 19.70
CA PHE A 133 -6.44 -24.65 20.53
C PHE A 133 -6.71 -26.13 20.75
N TYR A 134 -6.63 -26.95 19.70
CA TYR A 134 -6.84 -28.39 19.82
C TYR A 134 -5.73 -29.10 20.61
N GLU A 135 -4.49 -28.63 20.50
CA GLU A 135 -3.35 -29.17 21.27
C GLU A 135 -3.48 -28.90 22.77
N ARG A 136 -4.05 -27.76 23.19
CA ARG A 136 -4.26 -27.42 24.61
C ARG A 136 -5.45 -28.15 25.27
N ARG A 137 -6.29 -28.81 24.48
CA ARG A 137 -7.47 -29.55 24.96
C ARG A 137 -7.25 -31.06 25.04
N LYS A 138 -6.09 -31.53 24.58
CA LYS A 138 -5.60 -32.90 24.80
C LYS A 138 -4.76 -32.92 26.07
#